data_AF-A0A8J3KZI0-F1
#
_entry.id   AF-A0A8J3KZI0-F1
#
_cell.length_a   1.000
_cell.length_b   1.000
_cell.length_c   1.000
_cell.angle_alpha   90.00
_cell.angle_beta   90.00
_cell.angle_gamma   90.00
#
_symmetry.space_group_name_H-M   'P 1'
#
loop_
_entity.id
_entity.type
_entity.pdbx_description
1 polymer ?
#
loop_
_entity_poly.entity_id
_entity_poly.type
_entity_poly.pdbx_seq_one_letter_code
_entity_poly.pdbx_strand_id
1 'polypeptide(L)'
;MASHAGGEHPFAMTRIPLHRWISAALTMLLTPLVAAATCDGPIVAATINYEQLGACNGFKRPDGATQAAKPGHAYVVFRISTVTNTSTGAADFSLDPVRLFVNSDPRAYGVGTYPLGWRRPRAVEPRVVRAGTVETFNGTVTMEVSEGGAGTDGAAAAQNVSYFLSHETPAGTQGVLMAKSNSAQTSWNYTNDCAKIEEFYPNP
;
A
#
# COMPACT_ATOMS: atom_id res chain seq x y z
N MET A 1 -40.79 11.40 54.33
CA MET A 1 -40.96 10.05 54.92
C MET A 1 -39.87 9.18 54.31
N ALA A 2 -38.67 9.02 54.86
CA ALA A 2 -38.24 8.53 56.19
C ALA A 2 -38.53 7.04 56.41
N SER A 3 -37.46 6.23 56.48
CA SER A 3 -37.17 5.17 57.48
C SER A 3 -35.80 4.53 57.12
N HIS A 4 -34.68 4.85 57.79
CA HIS A 4 -34.08 4.21 59.00
C HIS A 4 -33.50 2.79 58.72
N ALA A 5 -32.35 2.34 59.26
CA ALA A 5 -31.31 2.79 60.21
C ALA A 5 -30.06 1.87 60.02
N GLY A 6 -28.80 2.29 60.20
CA GLY A 6 -27.98 2.17 61.44
C GLY A 6 -27.21 0.82 61.52
N GLY A 7 -25.92 0.66 61.88
CA GLY A 7 -24.81 1.51 62.33
C GLY A 7 -23.50 0.69 62.58
N GLU A 8 -22.34 1.37 62.46
CA GLU A 8 -21.07 1.33 63.26
C GLU A 8 -20.28 0.00 63.49
N HIS A 9 -19.08 -0.19 62.88
CA HIS A 9 -17.67 0.10 63.34
C HIS A 9 -17.02 -0.98 64.27
N PRO A 10 -15.67 -1.12 64.42
CA PRO A 10 -14.53 -0.36 63.87
C PRO A 10 -13.37 -1.20 63.28
N PHE A 11 -12.42 -0.46 62.68
CA PHE A 11 -11.09 -0.90 62.23
C PHE A 11 -10.06 -0.97 63.37
N ALA A 12 -8.99 -1.74 63.10
CA ALA A 12 -7.62 -1.68 63.63
C ALA A 12 -7.20 -2.75 64.67
N MET A 13 -6.40 -3.72 64.23
CA MET A 13 -5.15 -4.07 64.92
C MET A 13 -4.13 -4.73 63.96
N THR A 14 -2.95 -4.14 63.96
CA THR A 14 -1.69 -4.48 63.31
C THR A 14 -1.17 -5.88 63.66
N ARG A 15 -0.49 -6.58 62.73
CA ARG A 15 0.79 -7.32 62.92
C ARG A 15 1.24 -8.08 61.66
N ILE A 16 2.47 -7.81 61.20
CA ILE A 16 3.27 -8.62 60.27
C ILE A 16 4.09 -9.60 61.15
N PRO A 17 4.34 -10.87 60.74
CA PRO A 17 5.67 -11.17 60.20
C PRO A 17 5.71 -12.22 59.07
N LEU A 18 6.70 -12.03 58.20
CA LEU A 18 7.33 -13.03 57.33
C LEU A 18 7.69 -14.30 58.12
N HIS A 19 7.52 -15.49 57.53
CA HIS A 19 8.66 -16.39 57.25
C HIS A 19 8.27 -17.69 56.53
N ARG A 20 8.89 -17.90 55.36
CA ARG A 20 9.34 -19.17 54.74
C ARG A 20 8.20 -20.18 54.48
N TRP A 21 8.23 -20.98 53.42
CA TRP A 21 8.66 -22.39 53.37
C TRP A 21 8.38 -22.78 51.90
N ILE A 22 9.35 -22.66 50.99
CA ILE A 22 10.10 -23.75 50.35
C ILE A 22 9.30 -25.03 50.04
N SER A 23 9.13 -25.25 48.73
CA SER A 23 9.10 -26.51 47.97
C SER A 23 7.89 -27.45 48.04
N ALA A 24 7.23 -27.60 46.89
CA ALA A 24 7.03 -28.92 46.28
C ALA A 24 6.82 -28.77 44.76
N ALA A 25 7.66 -29.46 44.00
CA ALA A 25 7.61 -29.56 42.56
C ALA A 25 6.40 -30.38 42.10
N LEU A 26 5.70 -29.89 41.08
CA LEU A 26 4.92 -30.74 40.18
C LEU A 26 5.15 -30.28 38.74
N THR A 27 6.28 -30.74 38.20
CA THR A 27 6.52 -30.85 36.76
C THR A 27 5.47 -31.79 36.16
N MET A 28 4.47 -31.26 35.47
CA MET A 28 3.65 -32.05 34.55
C MET A 28 3.54 -31.34 33.21
N LEU A 29 3.94 -32.08 32.19
CA LEU A 29 4.06 -31.71 30.78
C LEU A 29 2.84 -30.98 30.23
N LEU A 30 3.09 -29.85 29.59
CA LEU A 30 2.36 -29.44 28.38
C LEU A 30 3.43 -29.01 27.37
N THR A 31 3.91 -29.99 26.61
CA THR A 31 4.68 -29.75 25.39
C THR A 31 3.84 -28.86 24.46
N PRO A 32 4.25 -27.63 24.13
CA PRO A 32 3.64 -26.93 23.02
C PRO A 32 3.94 -27.76 21.77
N LEU A 33 2.90 -28.23 21.07
CA LEU A 33 3.02 -28.65 19.68
C LEU A 33 3.42 -27.41 18.89
N VAL A 34 4.72 -27.13 18.82
CA VAL A 34 5.28 -26.28 17.78
C VAL A 34 5.32 -27.16 16.55
N ALA A 35 4.19 -27.24 15.85
CA ALA A 35 4.23 -27.56 14.43
C ALA A 35 5.07 -26.45 13.81
N ALA A 36 6.36 -26.73 13.61
CA ALA A 36 7.19 -25.96 12.72
C ALA A 36 6.58 -26.18 11.33
N ALA A 37 5.58 -25.37 10.98
CA ALA A 37 5.34 -25.05 9.60
C ALA A 37 6.70 -24.58 9.08
N THR A 38 7.34 -25.39 8.26
CA THR A 38 8.52 -24.99 7.53
C THR A 38 8.09 -23.80 6.71
N CYS A 39 8.41 -22.59 7.17
CA CYS A 39 8.34 -21.41 6.33
C CYS A 39 9.26 -21.71 5.14
N ASP A 40 8.65 -21.97 3.99
CA ASP A 40 9.32 -22.42 2.77
C ASP A 40 10.36 -21.39 2.32
N GLY A 41 11.64 -21.66 2.63
CA GLY A 41 12.80 -20.97 2.09
C GLY A 41 12.81 -19.43 2.19
N PRO A 42 13.87 -18.78 1.69
CA PRO A 42 13.83 -17.35 1.46
C PRO A 42 12.83 -17.03 0.33
N ILE A 43 11.91 -16.10 0.57
CA ILE A 43 11.02 -15.58 -0.48
C ILE A 43 11.88 -14.90 -1.55
N VAL A 44 11.91 -15.47 -2.75
CA VAL A 44 12.56 -14.85 -3.91
C VAL A 44 11.56 -13.89 -4.54
N ALA A 45 11.82 -12.58 -4.42
CA ALA A 45 10.97 -11.55 -4.98
C ALA A 45 11.76 -10.34 -5.49
N ALA A 46 11.19 -9.65 -6.49
CA ALA A 46 11.58 -8.29 -6.85
C ALA A 46 10.76 -7.28 -6.03
N THR A 47 11.38 -6.20 -5.57
CA THR A 47 10.70 -5.14 -4.81
C THR A 47 10.51 -3.91 -5.68
N ILE A 48 9.26 -3.48 -5.86
CA ILE A 48 8.90 -2.24 -6.55
C ILE A 48 8.65 -1.17 -5.50
N ASN A 49 9.50 -0.15 -5.46
CA ASN A 49 9.32 1.02 -4.60
C ASN A 49 8.50 2.07 -5.34
N TYR A 50 7.46 2.56 -4.67
CA TYR A 50 6.54 3.52 -5.26
C TYR A 50 5.95 4.47 -4.23
N GLU A 51 5.27 5.50 -4.73
CA GLU A 51 4.48 6.41 -3.92
C GLU A 51 3.25 6.89 -4.69
N GLN A 52 2.21 7.27 -3.96
CA GLN A 52 1.03 7.91 -4.55
C GLN A 52 1.28 9.42 -4.63
N LEU A 53 1.08 10.02 -5.80
CA LEU A 53 1.28 11.45 -6.01
C LEU A 53 -0.02 12.23 -5.85
N GLY A 54 -1.12 11.70 -6.37
CA GLY A 54 -2.42 12.36 -6.30
C GLY A 54 -3.44 11.80 -7.26
N ALA A 55 -4.52 12.54 -7.45
CA ALA A 55 -5.66 12.13 -8.27
C ALA A 55 -6.04 13.20 -9.31
N CYS A 56 -6.65 12.78 -10.41
CA CYS A 56 -7.05 13.70 -11.46
C CYS A 56 -8.25 13.21 -12.27
N ASN A 57 -9.04 14.14 -12.82
CA ASN A 57 -10.26 13.80 -13.58
C ASN A 57 -9.99 13.45 -15.05
N GLY A 58 -8.78 13.70 -15.56
CA GLY A 58 -8.48 13.44 -16.97
C GLY A 58 -7.16 14.03 -17.43
N PHE A 59 -6.91 13.88 -18.73
CA PHE A 59 -5.74 14.41 -19.42
C PHE A 59 -6.18 15.42 -20.49
N LYS A 60 -5.43 16.52 -20.62
CA LYS A 60 -5.52 17.38 -21.81
C LYS A 60 -4.72 16.77 -22.96
N ARG A 61 -5.38 16.58 -24.10
CA ARG A 61 -4.78 16.07 -25.33
C ARG A 61 -4.15 17.22 -26.13
N PRO A 62 -3.12 16.95 -26.96
CA PRO A 62 -2.49 17.96 -27.81
C PRO A 62 -3.43 18.63 -28.81
N ASP A 63 -4.50 17.94 -29.20
CA ASP A 63 -5.57 18.46 -30.05
C ASP A 63 -6.58 19.36 -29.29
N GLY A 64 -6.34 19.63 -28.01
CA GLY A 64 -7.19 20.45 -27.14
C GLY A 64 -8.36 19.67 -26.52
N ALA A 65 -8.60 18.42 -26.92
CA ALA A 65 -9.64 17.59 -26.31
C ALA A 65 -9.26 17.18 -24.88
N THR A 66 -10.25 16.79 -24.08
CA THR A 66 -10.00 16.21 -22.76
C THR A 66 -10.33 14.73 -22.82
N GLN A 67 -9.40 13.90 -22.39
CA GLN A 67 -9.69 12.51 -22.08
C GLN A 67 -10.02 12.43 -20.60
N ALA A 68 -11.31 12.47 -20.29
CA ALA A 68 -11.80 12.32 -18.93
C ALA A 68 -11.78 10.85 -18.50
N ALA A 69 -11.58 10.62 -17.20
CA ALA A 69 -11.96 9.36 -16.57
C ALA A 69 -13.47 9.14 -16.76
N LYS A 70 -13.92 7.89 -16.56
CA LYS A 70 -15.36 7.59 -16.57
C LYS A 70 -16.11 8.47 -15.55
N PRO A 71 -17.41 8.73 -15.75
CA PRO A 71 -18.22 9.47 -14.78
C PRO A 71 -18.10 8.85 -13.36
N GLY A 72 -17.70 9.66 -12.39
CA GLY A 72 -17.48 9.21 -11.00
C GLY A 72 -16.15 8.50 -10.73
N HIS A 73 -15.30 8.36 -11.75
CA HIS A 73 -13.96 7.81 -11.62
C HIS A 73 -12.90 8.92 -11.53
N ALA A 74 -11.73 8.54 -11.06
CA ALA A 74 -10.51 9.34 -11.07
C ALA A 74 -9.35 8.53 -11.62
N TYR A 75 -8.38 9.22 -12.20
CA TYR A 75 -7.05 8.69 -12.40
C TYR A 75 -6.22 8.94 -11.14
N VAL A 76 -5.73 7.88 -10.51
CA VAL A 76 -4.76 7.96 -9.42
C VAL A 76 -3.37 7.76 -9.99
N VAL A 77 -2.46 8.67 -9.69
CA VAL A 77 -1.10 8.69 -10.22
C VAL A 77 -0.13 8.19 -9.15
N PHE A 78 0.68 7.23 -9.53
CA PHE A 78 1.77 6.70 -8.71
C PHE A 78 3.09 6.94 -9.40
N ARG A 79 4.15 7.22 -8.64
CA ARG A 79 5.53 7.20 -9.13
C ARG A 79 6.19 5.89 -8.73
N ILE A 80 6.76 5.18 -9.70
CA ILE A 80 7.67 4.06 -9.49
C ILE A 80 9.08 4.64 -9.45
N SER A 81 9.72 4.61 -8.28
CA SER A 81 11.05 5.19 -8.08
C SER A 81 12.13 4.20 -8.49
N THR A 82 12.14 3.03 -7.85
CA THR A 82 13.14 1.98 -8.09
C THR A 82 12.53 0.60 -8.11
N VAL A 83 13.20 -0.32 -8.81
CA VAL A 83 12.95 -1.75 -8.70
C VAL A 83 14.23 -2.42 -8.26
N THR A 84 14.14 -3.17 -7.15
CA THR A 84 15.25 -3.92 -6.56
C THR A 84 15.05 -5.40 -6.85
N ASN A 85 15.99 -6.02 -7.56
CA ASN A 85 15.96 -7.43 -7.91
C ASN A 85 17.22 -8.16 -7.40
N THR A 86 17.53 -8.01 -6.11
CA THR A 86 18.79 -8.48 -5.51
C THR A 86 18.64 -9.72 -4.62
N SER A 87 17.43 -10.31 -4.55
CA SER A 87 17.17 -11.50 -3.74
C SER A 87 18.06 -12.66 -4.19
N THR A 88 18.64 -13.41 -3.25
CA THR A 88 19.44 -14.60 -3.58
C THR A 88 18.60 -15.61 -4.35
N GLY A 89 19.07 -16.04 -5.52
CA GLY A 89 18.32 -16.94 -6.40
C GLY A 89 17.30 -16.24 -7.30
N ALA A 90 17.31 -14.89 -7.37
CA ALA A 90 16.46 -14.15 -8.28
C ALA A 90 16.76 -14.47 -9.76
N ALA A 91 15.70 -14.44 -10.56
CA ALA A 91 15.76 -14.41 -12.02
C ALA A 91 15.57 -12.97 -12.53
N ASP A 92 15.80 -12.76 -13.82
CA ASP A 92 15.47 -11.48 -14.45
C ASP A 92 13.97 -11.18 -14.30
N PHE A 93 13.66 -9.97 -13.82
CA PHE A 93 12.31 -9.54 -13.54
C PHE A 93 11.83 -8.59 -14.65
N SER A 94 10.74 -8.93 -15.32
CA SER A 94 10.12 -8.03 -16.30
C SER A 94 9.07 -7.16 -15.63
N LEU A 95 9.39 -5.88 -15.40
CA LEU A 95 8.37 -4.90 -15.00
C LEU A 95 7.51 -4.59 -16.22
N ASP A 96 6.22 -4.90 -16.12
CA ASP A 96 5.21 -4.49 -17.08
C ASP A 96 4.13 -3.67 -16.35
N PRO A 97 4.03 -2.35 -16.61
CA PRO A 97 3.04 -1.48 -15.97
C PRO A 97 1.60 -1.97 -16.10
N VAL A 98 1.25 -2.71 -17.15
CA VAL A 98 -0.13 -3.21 -17.32
C VAL A 98 -0.49 -4.31 -16.33
N ARG A 99 0.50 -4.91 -15.66
CA ARG A 99 0.30 -5.90 -14.59
C ARG A 99 0.15 -5.26 -13.22
N LEU A 100 0.40 -3.96 -13.09
CA LEU A 100 0.13 -3.24 -11.86
C LEU A 100 -1.36 -2.98 -11.76
N PHE A 101 -1.90 -3.05 -10.54
CA PHE A 101 -3.30 -2.72 -10.29
C PHE A 101 -3.51 -2.19 -8.87
N VAL A 102 -4.57 -1.41 -8.71
CA VAL A 102 -5.17 -1.15 -7.39
C VAL A 102 -6.22 -2.22 -7.12
N ASN A 103 -6.20 -2.79 -5.92
CA ASN A 103 -7.14 -3.84 -5.51
C ASN A 103 -8.52 -3.25 -5.15
N SER A 104 -9.21 -2.74 -6.17
CA SER A 104 -10.61 -2.34 -6.17
C SER A 104 -11.50 -3.42 -6.80
N ASP A 105 -12.81 -3.22 -6.77
CA ASP A 105 -13.78 -4.05 -7.50
C ASP A 105 -14.55 -3.21 -8.54
N PRO A 106 -14.31 -3.41 -9.85
CA PRO A 106 -13.28 -4.27 -10.44
C PRO A 106 -11.86 -3.73 -10.19
N ARG A 107 -10.84 -4.59 -10.35
CA ARG A 107 -9.43 -4.18 -10.23
C ARG A 107 -9.12 -3.07 -11.23
N ALA A 108 -8.57 -1.97 -10.73
CA ALA A 108 -8.12 -0.87 -11.56
C ALA A 108 -6.69 -1.14 -12.02
N TYR A 109 -6.56 -1.69 -13.23
CA TYR A 109 -5.27 -2.00 -13.84
C TYR A 109 -4.56 -0.75 -14.37
N GLY A 110 -3.23 -0.87 -14.46
CA GLY A 110 -2.35 0.13 -15.02
C GLY A 110 -2.70 0.40 -16.46
N VAL A 111 -3.14 1.63 -16.71
CA VAL A 111 -3.22 2.17 -18.05
C VAL A 111 -1.82 2.68 -18.41
N GLY A 112 -1.00 1.77 -18.94
CA GLY A 112 0.32 2.10 -19.49
C GLY A 112 0.22 3.12 -20.62
N THR A 113 1.33 3.81 -20.88
CA THR A 113 1.59 4.85 -21.90
C THR A 113 0.33 5.27 -22.65
N TYR A 114 -0.40 6.21 -22.07
CA TYR A 114 -1.42 6.93 -22.81
C TYR A 114 -0.78 7.46 -24.10
N PRO A 115 -1.27 7.08 -25.30
CA PRO A 115 -0.78 7.60 -26.58
C PRO A 115 -1.28 9.05 -26.80
N LEU A 116 -1.19 9.88 -25.76
CA LEU A 116 -1.80 11.20 -25.68
C LEU A 116 -0.84 12.31 -26.08
N GLY A 117 0.18 12.01 -26.88
CA GLY A 117 1.11 13.01 -27.45
C GLY A 117 1.73 13.96 -26.41
N TRP A 118 1.84 13.49 -25.17
CA TRP A 118 2.33 14.23 -24.04
C TRP A 118 3.78 13.83 -23.78
N ARG A 119 4.69 14.82 -23.80
CA ARG A 119 6.15 14.63 -23.61
C ARG A 119 6.54 14.44 -22.13
N ARG A 120 5.58 14.59 -21.23
CA ARG A 120 5.61 14.49 -19.77
C ARG A 120 4.17 14.14 -19.40
N PRO A 121 3.85 13.04 -18.72
CA PRO A 121 4.65 12.41 -17.71
C PRO A 121 5.55 11.33 -18.29
N ARG A 122 6.67 11.07 -17.61
CA ARG A 122 7.52 9.93 -17.96
C ARG A 122 6.79 8.66 -17.53
N ALA A 123 5.90 8.18 -18.38
CA ALA A 123 5.24 6.92 -18.16
C ALA A 123 6.31 5.84 -17.92
N VAL A 124 6.08 4.99 -16.92
CA VAL A 124 6.90 3.79 -16.79
C VAL A 124 6.67 2.95 -18.03
N GLU A 125 7.74 2.60 -18.73
CA GLU A 125 7.71 1.69 -19.87
C GLU A 125 8.10 0.27 -19.42
N PRO A 126 7.60 -0.78 -20.11
CA PRO A 126 8.04 -2.15 -19.85
C PRO A 126 9.55 -2.29 -19.93
N ARG A 127 10.16 -2.93 -18.93
CA ARG A 127 11.61 -3.09 -18.84
C ARG A 127 12.00 -4.30 -18.00
N VAL A 128 13.07 -4.97 -18.44
CA VAL A 128 13.69 -6.06 -17.69
C VAL A 128 14.69 -5.49 -16.70
N VAL A 129 14.51 -5.83 -15.43
CA VAL A 129 15.41 -5.53 -14.31
C VAL A 129 16.20 -6.80 -14.01
N ARG A 130 17.51 -6.76 -14.29
CA ARG A 130 18.36 -7.95 -14.19
C ARG A 130 18.49 -8.44 -12.75
N ALA A 131 18.64 -9.75 -12.58
CA ALA A 131 18.98 -10.33 -11.28
C ALA A 131 20.27 -9.71 -10.72
N GLY A 132 20.29 -9.44 -9.41
CA GLY A 132 21.39 -8.80 -8.71
C GLY A 132 21.46 -7.27 -8.85
N THR A 133 20.46 -6.62 -9.45
CA THR A 133 20.51 -5.16 -9.73
C THR A 133 19.43 -4.36 -8.99
N VAL A 134 19.68 -3.05 -8.90
CA VAL A 134 18.69 -2.03 -8.56
C VAL A 134 18.60 -1.08 -9.73
N GLU A 135 17.40 -0.93 -10.30
CA GLU A 135 17.17 -0.01 -11.40
C GLU A 135 16.31 1.17 -10.96
N THR A 136 16.70 2.36 -11.41
CA THR A 136 15.90 3.59 -11.24
C THR A 136 14.95 3.74 -12.41
N PHE A 137 13.70 4.08 -12.10
CA PHE A 137 12.64 4.34 -13.05
C PHE A 137 12.26 5.81 -13.03
N ASN A 138 11.90 6.35 -11.85
CA ASN A 138 11.36 7.71 -11.67
C ASN A 138 10.32 8.05 -12.74
N GLY A 139 9.41 7.10 -12.96
CA GLY A 139 8.33 7.23 -13.93
C GLY A 139 6.98 7.06 -13.25
N THR A 140 5.91 7.49 -13.91
CA THR A 140 4.57 7.40 -13.36
C THR A 140 3.75 6.29 -14.00
N VAL A 141 2.85 5.70 -13.21
CA VAL A 141 1.77 4.85 -13.68
C VAL A 141 0.45 5.42 -13.20
N THR A 142 -0.61 5.18 -13.97
CA THR A 142 -1.94 5.70 -13.67
C THR A 142 -2.94 4.57 -13.59
N MET A 143 -3.88 4.67 -12.64
CA MET A 143 -4.93 3.69 -12.39
C MET A 143 -6.27 4.42 -12.41
N GLU A 144 -7.26 3.92 -13.14
CA GLU A 144 -8.61 4.51 -13.14
C GLU A 144 -9.48 3.86 -12.06
N VAL A 145 -9.76 4.58 -10.98
CA VAL A 145 -10.51 4.10 -9.80
C VAL A 145 -11.91 4.72 -9.75
N SER A 146 -12.88 4.00 -9.19
CA SER A 146 -14.27 4.46 -9.03
C SER A 146 -14.54 4.93 -7.58
N GLU A 147 -14.16 6.17 -7.24
CA GLU A 147 -14.28 6.66 -5.86
C GLU A 147 -15.46 7.64 -5.64
N GLY A 148 -15.83 8.43 -6.64
CA GLY A 148 -16.80 9.51 -6.45
C GLY A 148 -18.27 9.10 -6.61
N GLY A 149 -18.54 8.11 -7.47
CA GLY A 149 -19.90 7.80 -7.90
C GLY A 149 -20.42 8.77 -8.97
N ALA A 150 -21.57 8.45 -9.58
CA ALA A 150 -22.07 9.22 -10.72
C ALA A 150 -22.37 10.70 -10.35
N GLY A 151 -21.85 11.64 -11.14
CA GLY A 151 -22.11 13.08 -10.98
C GLY A 151 -21.22 13.81 -9.98
N THR A 152 -20.25 13.15 -9.36
CA THR A 152 -19.29 13.77 -8.45
C THR A 152 -17.96 14.06 -9.13
N ASP A 153 -17.15 14.92 -8.51
CA ASP A 153 -15.72 15.05 -8.81
C ASP A 153 -14.97 13.83 -8.25
N GLY A 154 -14.63 12.88 -9.14
CA GLY A 154 -13.94 11.65 -8.75
C GLY A 154 -12.57 11.93 -8.16
N ALA A 155 -11.83 12.90 -8.70
CA ALA A 155 -10.51 13.25 -8.20
C ALA A 155 -10.57 13.85 -6.78
N ALA A 156 -11.57 14.69 -6.51
CA ALA A 156 -11.81 15.22 -5.17
C ALA A 156 -12.17 14.12 -4.15
N ALA A 157 -12.88 13.07 -4.58
CA ALA A 157 -13.16 11.91 -3.72
C ALA A 157 -11.89 11.08 -3.46
N ALA A 158 -11.16 10.72 -4.53
CA ALA A 158 -9.93 9.95 -4.48
C ALA A 158 -8.79 10.63 -3.70
N GLN A 159 -8.85 11.96 -3.52
CA GLN A 159 -7.83 12.72 -2.80
C GLN A 159 -7.65 12.27 -1.34
N ASN A 160 -8.64 11.62 -0.73
CA ASN A 160 -8.63 11.21 0.68
C ASN A 160 -8.44 9.69 0.86
N VAL A 161 -7.97 9.00 -0.18
CA VAL A 161 -7.86 7.54 -0.19
C VAL A 161 -6.42 7.10 -0.41
N SER A 162 -5.90 6.28 0.50
CA SER A 162 -4.58 5.65 0.38
C SER A 162 -4.68 4.39 -0.45
N TYR A 163 -4.42 4.50 -1.75
CA TYR A 163 -4.44 3.36 -2.65
C TYR A 163 -3.11 2.60 -2.58
N PHE A 164 -3.19 1.27 -2.67
CA PHE A 164 -2.03 0.38 -2.68
C PHE A 164 -1.94 -0.31 -4.03
N LEU A 165 -0.78 -0.22 -4.67
CA LEU A 165 -0.48 -0.99 -5.86
C LEU A 165 -0.19 -2.44 -5.48
N SER A 166 -0.67 -3.33 -6.33
CA SER A 166 -0.38 -4.75 -6.38
C SER A 166 0.14 -5.10 -7.77
N HIS A 167 0.73 -6.29 -7.92
CA HIS A 167 1.27 -6.77 -9.19
C HIS A 167 0.72 -8.15 -9.52
N GLU A 168 0.21 -8.32 -10.73
CA GLU A 168 -0.24 -9.61 -11.23
C GLU A 168 0.96 -10.52 -11.52
N THR A 169 1.12 -11.52 -10.67
CA THR A 169 2.28 -12.41 -10.66
C THR A 169 1.82 -13.83 -11.03
N PRO A 170 2.17 -14.33 -12.23
CA PRO A 170 1.79 -15.68 -12.64
C PRO A 170 2.32 -16.74 -11.68
N ALA A 171 1.54 -17.81 -11.48
CA ALA A 171 1.97 -18.93 -10.65
C ALA A 171 3.30 -19.53 -11.16
N GLY A 172 4.18 -19.89 -10.23
CA GLY A 172 5.51 -20.45 -10.56
C GLY A 172 6.55 -19.43 -11.00
N THR A 173 6.25 -18.14 -10.95
CA THR A 173 7.24 -17.06 -11.19
C THR A 173 7.77 -16.48 -9.88
N GLN A 174 8.89 -15.76 -9.96
CA GLN A 174 9.42 -14.98 -8.85
C GLN A 174 8.35 -14.02 -8.30
N GLY A 175 8.28 -13.89 -6.98
CA GLY A 175 7.33 -13.01 -6.32
C GLY A 175 7.58 -11.52 -6.60
N VAL A 176 6.60 -10.70 -6.27
CA VAL A 176 6.74 -9.23 -6.31
C VAL A 176 6.29 -8.63 -4.99
N LEU A 177 7.16 -7.80 -4.39
CA LEU A 177 6.88 -7.04 -3.19
C LEU A 177 6.64 -5.57 -3.58
N MET A 178 5.57 -4.99 -3.03
CA MET A 178 5.18 -3.61 -3.30
C MET A 178 5.49 -2.74 -2.08
N ALA A 179 6.39 -1.77 -2.21
CA ALA A 179 6.83 -0.91 -1.11
C ALA A 179 6.38 0.54 -1.34
N LYS A 180 5.31 0.96 -0.65
CA LYS A 180 4.78 2.33 -0.70
C LYS A 180 5.51 3.22 0.31
N SER A 181 6.22 4.25 -0.14
CA SER A 181 6.98 5.15 0.74
C SER A 181 6.10 6.09 1.58
N ASN A 182 4.96 6.53 1.03
CA ASN A 182 4.01 7.43 1.69
C ASN A 182 2.72 6.73 2.14
N SER A 183 2.84 5.50 2.66
CA SER A 183 1.69 4.69 3.10
C SER A 183 0.88 5.32 4.24
N ALA A 184 1.53 6.12 5.09
CA ALA A 184 0.90 6.81 6.23
C ALA A 184 0.21 8.13 5.86
N GLN A 185 0.41 8.65 4.64
CA GLN A 185 -0.29 9.83 4.15
C GLN A 185 -1.77 9.47 3.91
N THR A 186 -2.67 10.42 4.17
CA THR A 186 -4.13 10.21 4.05
C THR A 186 -4.82 11.21 3.13
N SER A 187 -4.10 12.23 2.67
CA SER A 187 -4.59 13.22 1.71
C SER A 187 -3.56 13.53 0.64
N TRP A 188 -4.00 13.78 -0.60
CA TRP A 188 -3.14 14.11 -1.74
C TRP A 188 -3.72 15.29 -2.53
N ASN A 189 -2.86 15.94 -3.32
CA ASN A 189 -3.32 16.95 -4.28
C ASN A 189 -4.22 16.29 -5.34
N TYR A 190 -5.23 17.02 -5.79
CA TYR A 190 -6.02 16.64 -6.95
C TYR A 190 -6.20 17.80 -7.94
N THR A 191 -6.49 17.45 -9.19
CA THR A 191 -6.57 18.41 -10.30
C THR A 191 -7.50 17.88 -11.39
N ASN A 192 -8.03 18.76 -12.24
CA ASN A 192 -8.76 18.33 -13.43
C ASN A 192 -7.86 17.78 -14.55
N ASP A 193 -6.55 18.01 -14.45
CA ASP A 193 -5.58 17.62 -15.46
C ASP A 193 -4.41 16.89 -14.80
N CYS A 194 -4.28 15.59 -15.06
CA CYS A 194 -3.22 14.72 -14.55
C CYS A 194 -1.82 15.25 -14.83
N ALA A 195 -1.72 16.13 -15.83
CA ALA A 195 -0.55 16.89 -16.13
C ALA A 195 0.09 17.63 -14.97
N LYS A 196 -0.77 18.23 -14.17
CA LYS A 196 -0.35 19.12 -13.10
C LYS A 196 0.14 18.35 -11.89
N ILE A 197 -0.09 17.03 -11.84
CA ILE A 197 0.44 16.19 -10.76
C ILE A 197 1.96 16.20 -10.76
N GLU A 198 2.61 16.12 -11.93
CA GLU A 198 4.08 16.22 -12.00
C GLU A 198 4.61 17.63 -11.67
N GLU A 199 3.80 18.69 -11.81
CA GLU A 199 4.20 20.04 -11.38
C GLU A 199 4.32 20.11 -9.85
N PHE A 200 3.45 19.42 -9.12
CA PHE A 200 3.55 19.31 -7.66
C PHE A 200 4.67 18.37 -7.20
N TYR A 201 5.02 17.39 -8.03
CA TYR A 201 5.98 16.35 -7.71
C TYR A 201 6.98 16.16 -8.87
N PRO A 202 7.88 17.13 -9.09
CA PRO A 202 8.85 17.02 -10.17
C PRO A 202 9.69 15.75 -9.98
N ASN A 203 9.95 15.06 -11.08
CA ASN A 203 10.92 13.97 -11.07
C ASN A 203 12.30 14.52 -10.70
N PRO A 204 13.05 13.81 -9.83
CA PRO A 204 14.42 14.17 -9.50
C PRO A 204 15.37 14.04 -10.70
#